data_AF-A0A0V7Y741-F1
#
_entry.id   AF-A0A0V7Y741-F1
#
_cell.length_a   1.000
_cell.length_b   1.000
_cell.length_c   1.000
_cell.angle_alpha   90.00
_cell.angle_beta   90.00
_cell.angle_gamma   90.00
#
_symmetry.space_group_name_H-M   'P 1'
#
loop_
_entity.id
_entity.type
_entity.pdbx_description
1 polymer ?
#
loop_
_entity_poly.entity_id
_entity_poly.type
_entity_poly.pdbx_seq_one_letter_code
_entity_poly.pdbx_strand_id
1 'polypeptide(L)'
;MSLVTKIKELADEKHVTIAEVERQVGISNGQIRRWDKASPKSENLKKVADYFGVTTDYLLGNNNVPKWATKEEVVELDKLLDSNVNMSYGGETLTPEQIQRVKDILIATFWDIVKEDKEKGKKM
;
A
#
# COMPACT_ATOMS: atom_id res chain seq x y z
N MET A 1 7.65 0.96 -1.97
CA MET A 1 7.57 0.67 -0.52
C MET A 1 7.60 -0.85 -0.29
N SER A 2 8.17 -1.38 0.81
CA SER A 2 8.13 -2.84 1.10
C SER A 2 6.94 -3.20 2.01
N LEU A 3 6.49 -4.46 1.97
CA LEU A 3 5.42 -4.95 2.85
C LEU A 3 5.77 -4.71 4.33
N VAL A 4 7.04 -4.93 4.72
CA VAL A 4 7.48 -4.68 6.10
C VAL A 4 7.48 -3.19 6.44
N THR A 5 7.91 -2.33 5.52
CA THR A 5 7.81 -0.87 5.71
C THR A 5 6.36 -0.44 5.91
N LYS A 6 5.42 -0.98 5.11
CA LYS A 6 4.00 -0.65 5.24
C LYS A 6 3.40 -1.06 6.58
N ILE A 7 3.76 -2.24 7.06
CA ILE A 7 3.31 -2.73 8.36
C ILE A 7 3.93 -1.89 9.50
N LYS A 8 5.16 -1.41 9.35
CA LYS A 8 5.79 -0.52 10.34
C LYS A 8 5.08 0.82 10.45
N GLU A 9 4.74 1.46 9.33
CA GLU A 9 3.96 2.71 9.32
C GLU A 9 2.66 2.56 10.10
N LEU A 10 1.89 1.50 9.81
CA LEU A 10 0.63 1.22 10.51
C LEU A 10 0.82 0.91 12.00
N ALA A 11 1.94 0.27 12.36
CA ALA A 11 2.27 -0.01 13.75
C ALA A 11 2.62 1.27 14.52
N ASP A 12 3.38 2.16 13.89
CA ASP A 12 3.77 3.46 14.44
C ASP A 12 2.54 4.37 14.63
N GLU A 13 1.60 4.38 13.67
CA GLU A 13 0.31 5.10 13.77
C GLU A 13 -0.55 4.61 14.96
N LYS A 14 -0.52 3.30 15.25
CA LYS A 14 -1.22 2.71 16.41
C LYS A 14 -0.39 2.71 17.70
N HIS A 15 0.82 3.27 17.68
CA HIS A 15 1.77 3.25 18.81
C HIS A 15 2.05 1.84 19.37
N VAL A 16 2.16 0.85 18.48
CA VAL A 16 2.48 -0.55 18.82
C VAL A 16 3.76 -1.01 18.14
N THR A 17 4.46 -1.97 18.74
CA THR A 17 5.65 -2.56 18.11
C THR A 17 5.27 -3.69 17.17
N ILE A 18 6.11 -4.02 16.18
CA ILE A 18 5.91 -5.21 15.33
C ILE A 18 5.78 -6.50 16.17
N ALA A 19 6.55 -6.63 17.24
CA ALA A 19 6.47 -7.79 18.14
C ALA A 19 5.14 -7.86 18.89
N GLU A 20 4.53 -6.72 19.19
CA GLU A 20 3.17 -6.62 19.73
C GLU A 20 2.15 -7.13 18.72
N VAL A 21 2.21 -6.62 17.48
CA VAL A 21 1.33 -7.04 16.39
C VAL A 21 1.40 -8.55 16.19
N GLU A 22 2.62 -9.10 16.07
CA GLU A 22 2.85 -10.54 15.93
C GLU A 22 2.16 -11.34 17.04
N ARG A 23 2.30 -10.92 18.29
CA ARG A 23 1.68 -11.58 19.44
C ARG A 23 0.15 -11.51 19.39
N GLN A 24 -0.41 -10.35 19.07
CA GLN A 24 -1.87 -10.16 19.04
C GLN A 24 -2.55 -10.94 17.92
N VAL A 25 -1.86 -11.12 16.79
CA VAL A 25 -2.41 -11.83 15.63
C VAL A 25 -1.98 -13.31 15.57
N GLY A 26 -1.28 -13.82 16.59
CA GLY A 26 -0.86 -15.22 16.68
C GLY A 26 0.22 -15.63 15.68
N ILE A 27 1.10 -14.71 15.33
CA ILE A 27 2.26 -14.88 14.44
C ILE A 27 3.53 -15.03 15.30
N SER A 28 4.46 -15.88 14.87
CA SER A 28 5.71 -16.10 15.62
C SER A 28 6.57 -14.84 15.66
N ASN A 29 7.25 -14.59 16.78
CA ASN A 29 8.09 -13.42 16.95
C ASN A 29 9.18 -13.31 15.85
N GLY A 30 9.36 -12.11 15.30
CA GLY A 30 10.30 -11.80 14.23
C GLY A 30 9.92 -12.37 12.85
N GLN A 31 8.73 -12.94 12.69
CA GLN A 31 8.26 -13.48 11.42
C GLN A 31 7.97 -12.37 10.40
N ILE A 32 7.32 -11.27 10.81
CA ILE A 32 6.99 -10.14 9.92
C ILE A 32 8.26 -9.56 9.31
N ARG A 33 9.36 -9.43 10.09
CA ARG A 33 10.64 -8.91 9.60
C ARG A 33 11.25 -9.69 8.43
N ARG A 34 10.81 -10.94 8.21
CA ARG A 34 11.30 -11.79 7.12
C ARG A 34 10.48 -11.65 5.84
N TRP A 35 9.34 -10.96 5.87
CA TRP A 35 8.39 -10.94 4.75
C TRP A 35 8.89 -10.25 3.48
N ASP A 36 9.89 -9.38 3.61
CA ASP A 36 10.58 -8.80 2.44
C ASP A 36 11.49 -9.81 1.72
N LYS A 37 11.91 -10.88 2.40
CA LYS A 37 12.76 -11.95 1.82
C LYS A 37 12.00 -13.24 1.53
N ALA A 38 10.93 -13.49 2.26
CA ALA A 38 10.12 -14.71 2.16
C ALA A 38 8.65 -14.36 2.33
N SER A 39 7.87 -14.52 1.25
CA SER A 39 6.45 -14.15 1.23
C SER A 39 5.65 -14.80 2.36
N PRO A 40 4.75 -14.05 3.03
CA PRO A 40 3.89 -14.61 4.06
C PRO A 40 2.92 -15.63 3.48
N LYS A 41 2.44 -16.53 4.35
CA LYS A 41 1.21 -17.27 4.06
C LYS A 41 0.05 -16.28 3.96
N SER A 42 -0.86 -16.51 3.02
CA SER A 42 -2.06 -15.68 2.81
C SER A 42 -2.86 -15.49 4.11
N GLU A 43 -3.00 -16.53 4.92
CA GLU A 43 -3.66 -16.47 6.23
C GLU A 43 -2.99 -15.46 7.18
N ASN A 44 -1.65 -15.47 7.27
CA ASN A 44 -0.92 -14.55 8.16
C ASN A 44 -0.99 -13.11 7.65
N LEU A 45 -0.92 -12.91 6.33
CA LEU A 45 -1.09 -11.59 5.75
C LEU A 45 -2.50 -11.03 6.05
N LYS A 46 -3.52 -11.88 5.91
CA LYS A 46 -4.90 -11.50 6.24
C LYS A 46 -5.07 -11.11 7.71
N LYS A 47 -4.51 -11.88 8.65
CA LYS A 47 -4.58 -11.56 10.08
C LYS A 47 -3.97 -10.18 10.40
N VAL A 48 -2.85 -9.83 9.77
CA VAL A 48 -2.24 -8.50 9.92
C VAL A 48 -3.13 -7.42 9.30
N ALA A 49 -3.72 -7.68 8.13
CA ALA A 49 -4.65 -6.75 7.49
C ALA A 49 -5.88 -6.47 8.36
N ASP A 50 -6.51 -7.53 8.89
CA ASP A 50 -7.66 -7.47 9.77
C ASP A 50 -7.34 -6.71 11.07
N TYR A 51 -6.15 -6.92 11.65
CA TYR A 51 -5.68 -6.19 12.85
C TYR A 51 -5.59 -4.67 12.64
N PHE A 52 -5.14 -4.25 11.46
CA PHE A 52 -5.05 -2.83 11.11
C PHE A 52 -6.35 -2.28 10.52
N GLY A 53 -7.34 -3.11 10.22
CA GLY A 53 -8.59 -2.71 9.59
C GLY A 53 -8.43 -2.34 8.11
N VAL A 54 -7.47 -2.97 7.42
CA VAL A 54 -7.14 -2.72 6.01
C VAL A 54 -7.27 -3.99 5.18
N THR A 55 -7.21 -3.89 3.85
CA THR A 55 -7.20 -5.07 2.96
C THR A 55 -5.80 -5.64 2.82
N THR A 56 -5.70 -6.92 2.42
CA THR A 56 -4.41 -7.52 2.07
C THR A 56 -3.76 -6.81 0.88
N ASP A 57 -4.57 -6.33 -0.06
CA ASP A 57 -4.09 -5.56 -1.21
C ASP A 57 -3.52 -4.20 -0.79
N TYR A 58 -4.06 -3.56 0.24
CA TYR A 58 -3.48 -2.35 0.82
C TYR A 58 -2.08 -2.61 1.39
N LEU A 59 -1.91 -3.72 2.13
CA LEU A 59 -0.59 -4.10 2.67
C LEU A 59 0.41 -4.45 1.56
N LEU A 60 -0.06 -5.05 0.47
CA LEU A 60 0.77 -5.43 -0.67
C LEU A 60 1.01 -4.30 -1.66
N GLY A 61 0.31 -3.17 -1.53
CA GLY A 61 0.34 -2.08 -2.50
C GLY A 61 -0.37 -2.38 -3.82
N ASN A 62 -1.27 -3.39 -3.84
CA ASN A 62 -2.00 -3.83 -5.03
C ASN A 62 -3.28 -3.04 -5.32
N ASN A 63 -3.62 -2.03 -4.52
CA ASN A 63 -4.86 -1.29 -4.71
C ASN A 63 -4.94 -0.72 -6.13
N ASN A 64 -5.96 -1.15 -6.88
CA ASN A 64 -6.27 -0.69 -8.23
C ASN A 64 -5.14 -0.82 -9.27
N VAL A 65 -4.15 -1.71 -9.07
CA VAL A 65 -3.13 -2.00 -10.09
C VAL A 65 -3.71 -2.91 -11.18
N PRO A 66 -3.77 -2.47 -12.45
CA PRO A 66 -4.28 -3.28 -13.54
C PRO A 66 -3.36 -4.46 -13.85
N LYS A 67 -3.94 -5.60 -14.29
CA LYS A 67 -3.16 -6.78 -14.67
C LYS A 67 -2.19 -6.56 -15.84
N TRP A 68 -2.40 -5.51 -16.64
CA TRP A 68 -1.55 -5.16 -17.77
C TRP A 68 -0.40 -4.21 -17.39
N ALA A 69 -0.36 -3.75 -16.15
CA ALA A 69 0.69 -2.85 -15.67
C ALA A 69 2.04 -3.56 -15.60
N THR A 70 3.10 -2.84 -15.94
CA THR A 70 4.47 -3.32 -15.78
C THR A 70 4.99 -3.03 -14.37
N LYS A 71 6.11 -3.66 -13.98
CA LYS A 71 6.72 -3.41 -12.67
C LYS A 71 7.22 -1.96 -12.56
N GLU A 72 7.71 -1.41 -13.66
CA GLU A 72 8.23 -0.04 -13.73
C GLU A 72 7.13 0.98 -13.48
N GLU A 73 5.94 0.78 -14.07
CA GLU A 73 4.76 1.64 -13.89
C GLU A 73 4.24 1.58 -12.45
N VAL A 74 4.30 0.41 -11.81
CA VAL A 74 3.92 0.25 -10.40
C VAL A 74 4.89 1.02 -9.49
N VAL A 75 6.20 1.02 -9.80
CA VAL A 75 7.19 1.81 -9.06
C VAL A 75 6.98 3.31 -9.25
N GLU A 76 6.55 3.75 -10.43
CA GLU A 76 6.21 5.15 -10.69
C GLU A 76 4.97 5.60 -9.92
N LEU A 77 3.92 4.77 -9.90
CA LEU A 77 2.73 5.02 -9.09
C LEU A 77 3.08 5.14 -7.60
N ASP A 78 3.90 4.24 -7.06
CA ASP A 78 4.35 4.27 -5.66
C ASP A 78 5.04 5.59 -5.31
N LYS A 79 5.94 6.06 -6.19
CA LYS A 79 6.61 7.37 -6.02
C LYS A 79 5.63 8.54 -6.05
N LEU A 80 4.65 8.52 -6.95
CA LEU A 80 3.63 9.57 -7.07
C LEU A 80 2.77 9.65 -5.81
N LEU A 81 2.40 8.50 -5.25
CA LEU A 81 1.62 8.44 -4.02
C LEU A 81 2.43 8.95 -2.83
N ASP A 82 3.68 8.53 -2.68
CA ASP A 82 4.55 9.00 -1.58
C ASP A 82 4.77 10.52 -1.61
N SER A 83 4.89 11.12 -2.80
CA SER A 83 5.07 12.58 -2.93
C SER A 83 3.81 13.39 -2.66
N ASN A 84 2.62 12.82 -2.90
CA ASN A 84 1.37 13.59 -2.96
C ASN A 84 0.37 13.28 -1.84
N VAL A 85 0.64 12.30 -0.97
CA VAL A 85 -0.32 11.87 0.05
C VAL A 85 -0.24 12.71 1.34
N ASN A 86 0.88 13.38 1.60
CA ASN A 86 1.05 14.27 2.76
C ASN A 86 0.49 15.68 2.53
N MET A 87 -0.67 15.80 1.88
CA MET A 87 -1.31 17.09 1.66
C MET A 87 -2.03 17.59 2.91
N SER A 88 -1.89 18.88 3.18
CA SER A 88 -2.69 19.62 4.16
C SER A 88 -3.55 20.66 3.45
N TYR A 89 -4.80 20.82 3.87
CA TYR A 89 -5.68 21.88 3.38
C TYR A 89 -6.05 22.80 4.54
N GLY A 90 -5.79 24.11 4.40
CA GLY A 90 -6.05 25.07 5.46
C GLY A 90 -5.21 24.86 6.73
N GLY A 91 -4.05 24.19 6.61
CA GLY A 91 -3.20 23.83 7.75
C GLY A 91 -3.62 22.56 8.49
N GLU A 92 -4.75 21.96 8.11
CA GLU A 92 -5.19 20.66 8.64
C GLU A 92 -4.70 19.53 7.75
N THR A 93 -4.21 18.46 8.37
CA THR A 93 -3.87 17.20 7.69
C THR A 93 -5.15 16.42 7.41
N LEU A 94 -5.20 15.76 6.26
CA LEU A 94 -6.31 14.88 5.92
C LEU A 94 -6.45 13.72 6.91
N THR A 95 -7.69 13.34 7.21
CA THR A 95 -8.01 12.11 7.95
C THR A 95 -7.57 10.87 7.15
N PRO A 96 -7.34 9.71 7.80
CA PRO A 96 -7.00 8.47 7.10
C PRO A 96 -7.98 8.09 5.99
N GLU A 97 -9.28 8.28 6.21
CA GLU A 97 -10.32 8.02 5.21
C GLU A 97 -10.23 8.99 4.02
N GLN A 98 -9.93 10.26 4.27
CA GLN A 98 -9.74 11.25 3.20
C GLN A 98 -8.46 10.98 2.41
N ILE A 99 -7.38 10.63 3.08
CA ILE A 99 -6.12 10.18 2.45
C ILE A 99 -6.41 9.01 1.52
N GLN A 100 -7.18 8.03 1.97
CA GLN A 100 -7.51 6.87 1.14
C GLN A 100 -8.30 7.26 -0.11
N ARG A 101 -9.30 8.15 0.01
CA ARG A 101 -10.06 8.63 -1.15
C ARG A 101 -9.18 9.34 -2.17
N VAL A 102 -8.24 10.16 -1.71
CA VAL A 102 -7.28 10.83 -2.58
C VAL A 102 -6.40 9.81 -3.29
N LYS A 103 -5.86 8.82 -2.57
CA LYS A 103 -5.07 7.73 -3.16
C LYS A 103 -5.85 7.00 -4.25
N ASP A 104 -7.09 6.62 -3.98
CA ASP A 104 -7.90 5.86 -4.93
C ASP A 104 -8.11 6.63 -6.24
N ILE A 105 -8.38 7.94 -6.15
CA ILE A 105 -8.54 8.82 -7.32
C ILE A 105 -7.21 8.96 -8.08
N LEU A 106 -6.09 9.18 -7.38
CA LEU A 106 -4.78 9.32 -8.00
C LEU A 106 -4.37 8.03 -8.72
N ILE A 107 -4.58 6.87 -8.10
CA ILE A 107 -4.28 5.57 -8.69
C ILE A 107 -5.11 5.36 -9.96
N ALA A 108 -6.44 5.58 -9.90
CA ALA A 108 -7.30 5.44 -11.07
C ALA A 108 -6.86 6.37 -12.21
N THR A 109 -6.64 7.64 -11.90
CA THR A 109 -6.22 8.66 -12.89
C THR A 109 -4.88 8.29 -13.54
N PHE A 110 -3.91 7.83 -12.75
CA PHE A 110 -2.62 7.38 -13.26
C PHE A 110 -2.78 6.25 -14.27
N TRP A 111 -3.57 5.22 -13.94
CA TRP A 111 -3.75 4.08 -14.84
C TRP A 111 -4.53 4.42 -16.10
N ASP A 112 -5.49 5.35 -16.03
CA ASP A 112 -6.18 5.85 -17.22
C ASP A 112 -5.20 6.52 -18.19
N ILE A 113 -4.31 7.37 -17.67
CA ILE A 113 -3.26 8.03 -18.47
C ILE A 113 -2.32 7.00 -19.11
N VAL A 114 -1.77 6.07 -18.32
CA VAL A 114 -0.84 5.04 -18.83
C VAL A 114 -1.52 4.17 -19.89
N LYS A 115 -2.80 3.84 -19.71
CA LYS A 115 -3.57 3.07 -20.68
C LYS A 115 -3.74 3.84 -21.99
N GLU A 116 -4.12 5.12 -21.92
CA GLU A 116 -4.26 5.97 -23.11
C GLU A 116 -2.94 6.07 -23.89
N ASP A 117 -1.82 6.26 -23.21
CA ASP A 117 -0.50 6.38 -23.86
C ASP A 117 -0.10 5.09 -24.57
N LYS A 118 -0.37 3.93 -23.95
CA LYS A 118 -0.18 2.61 -24.60
C LYS A 118 -1.08 2.41 -25.82
N GLU A 119 -2.31 2.93 -25.79
CA GLU A 119 -3.24 2.84 -26.92
C GLU A 119 -2.85 3.79 -28.08
N LYS A 120 -2.35 4.99 -27.76
CA LYS A 120 -1.83 5.95 -28.76
C LYS A 120 -0.56 5.42 -29.42
N GLY A 121 0.37 4.85 -28.64
CA GLY A 121 1.61 4.26 -29.15
C GLY A 121 1.44 3.02 -30.03
N LYS A 122 0.30 2.30 -29.92
CA LYS A 122 -0.06 1.18 -30.82
C LYS A 122 -0.65 1.59 -32.16
N LYS A 123 -1.08 2.86 -32.30
CA LYS A 123 -1.70 3.40 -33.52
C LYS A 123 -0.69 4.08 -34.46
N MET A 124 0.57 4.18 -34.06
CA MET A 124 1.71 4.61 -34.87
C MET A 124 2.48 3.40 -35.40
#